data_AF-A0A1F4B487-F1
#
_entry.id   AF-A0A1F4B487-F1
#
_cell.length_a   1.000
_cell.length_b   1.000
_cell.length_c   1.000
_cell.angle_alpha   90.00
_cell.angle_beta   90.00
_cell.angle_gamma   90.00
#
_symmetry.space_group_name_H-M   'P 1'
#
loop_
_entity.id
_entity.type
_entity.pdbx_description
1 polymer ?
#
loop_
_entity_poly.entity_id
_entity_poly.type
_entity_poly.pdbx_seq_one_letter_code
_entity_poly.pdbx_strand_id
1 'polypeptide(L)'
;MRMERDPVCGMMVGEWERQVVYRGVGYAFCSQQCRERFSSSPGLYVRRRRLAPKQIGMEVIKHRRIVLDVPLTHAEFVELKRALLSMMGVMEVWSDKETSDVGGGMQTLEYHAQTFTRIDAVEISYDLLQATAAQIERRLVDLNALPRNGWGEKLQRDFIHYMERCELDDLEAYDTDPVRWGRGTRRVAS
;
A
#
# COMPACT_ATOMS: atom_id res chain seq x y z
N MET A 1 32.53 -1.76 -2.73
CA MET A 1 31.40 -1.72 -1.78
C MET A 1 30.42 -2.80 -2.18
N ARG A 2 30.06 -3.72 -1.28
CA ARG A 2 29.12 -4.79 -1.61
C ARG A 2 27.70 -4.20 -1.66
N MET A 3 26.97 -4.51 -2.73
CA MET A 3 25.58 -4.13 -2.90
C MET A 3 24.70 -5.34 -2.67
N GLU A 4 23.67 -5.16 -1.85
CA GLU A 4 22.69 -6.21 -1.56
C GLU A 4 21.31 -5.80 -2.07
N ARG A 5 20.48 -6.77 -2.42
CA ARG A 5 19.11 -6.52 -2.86
C ARG A 5 18.20 -6.53 -1.64
N ASP A 6 17.49 -5.44 -1.42
CA ASP A 6 16.42 -5.36 -0.42
C ASP A 6 15.36 -6.43 -0.77
N PRO A 7 15.08 -7.40 0.14
CA PRO A 7 14.18 -8.51 -0.15
C PRO A 7 12.70 -8.10 -0.24
N VAL A 8 12.34 -6.90 0.23
CA VAL A 8 10.97 -6.38 0.23
C VAL A 8 10.63 -5.69 -1.10
N CYS A 9 11.51 -4.81 -1.56
CA CYS A 9 11.26 -3.96 -2.74
C CYS A 9 12.15 -4.27 -3.95
N GLY A 10 13.27 -4.97 -3.75
CA GLY A 10 14.22 -5.29 -4.81
C GLY A 10 15.25 -4.19 -5.12
N MET A 11 15.25 -3.08 -4.39
CA MET A 11 16.24 -1.99 -4.54
C MET A 11 17.64 -2.45 -4.12
N MET A 12 18.68 -2.00 -4.82
CA MET A 12 20.07 -2.28 -4.45
C MET A 12 20.55 -1.29 -3.38
N VAL A 13 21.11 -1.81 -2.29
CA VAL A 13 21.49 -1.01 -1.11
C VAL A 13 22.89 -1.34 -0.62
N GLY A 14 23.50 -0.38 0.06
CA GLY A 14 24.75 -0.57 0.81
C GLY A 14 24.59 -1.65 1.88
N GLU A 15 25.58 -2.52 1.98
CA GLU A 15 25.66 -3.59 2.98
C GLU A 15 25.22 -3.13 4.38
N TRP A 16 25.64 -1.96 4.85
CA TRP A 16 25.51 -1.53 6.25
C TRP A 16 24.23 -0.75 6.59
N GLU A 17 23.30 -0.58 5.66
CA GLU A 17 22.10 0.21 5.92
C GLU A 17 20.98 -0.63 6.55
N ARG A 18 20.51 -0.18 7.72
CA ARG A 18 19.25 -0.61 8.35
C ARG A 18 19.10 -2.14 8.47
N GLN A 19 20.19 -2.87 8.74
CA GLN A 19 20.24 -4.33 8.69
C GLN A 19 19.35 -5.07 9.70
N VAL A 20 18.96 -6.30 9.36
CA VAL A 20 18.35 -7.29 10.25
C VAL A 20 18.99 -8.66 10.03
N VAL A 21 19.31 -9.38 11.10
CA VAL A 21 19.73 -10.79 11.03
C VAL A 21 18.52 -11.69 11.20
N TYR A 22 18.23 -12.52 10.21
CA TYR A 22 17.15 -13.50 10.25
C TYR A 22 17.65 -14.87 9.85
N ARG A 23 17.40 -15.89 10.70
CA ARG A 23 17.85 -17.28 10.49
C ARG A 23 19.36 -17.43 10.20
N GLY A 24 20.17 -16.55 10.78
CA GLY A 24 21.63 -16.53 10.63
C GLY A 24 22.15 -15.83 9.38
N VAL A 25 21.27 -15.17 8.60
CA VAL A 25 21.62 -14.40 7.40
C VAL A 25 21.31 -12.93 7.64
N GLY A 26 22.26 -12.05 7.32
CA GLY A 26 22.05 -10.60 7.34
C GLY A 26 21.29 -10.13 6.10
N TYR A 27 20.35 -9.20 6.29
CA TYR A 27 19.61 -8.55 5.22
C TYR A 27 19.71 -7.03 5.38
N ALA A 28 20.00 -6.34 4.29
CA ALA A 28 20.00 -4.88 4.20
C ALA A 28 18.71 -4.37 3.55
N PHE A 29 18.31 -3.14 3.88
CA PHE A 29 17.04 -2.54 3.42
C PHE A 29 17.28 -1.15 2.86
N CYS A 30 16.39 -0.65 2.00
CA CYS A 30 16.49 0.68 1.39
C CYS A 30 15.78 1.77 2.19
N SER A 31 14.86 1.38 3.07
CA SER A 31 14.13 2.28 3.95
C SER A 31 13.83 1.64 5.29
N GLN A 32 13.45 2.45 6.27
CA GLN A 32 12.93 1.95 7.54
C GLN A 32 11.66 1.11 7.34
N GLN A 33 10.82 1.50 6.37
CA GLN A 33 9.57 0.79 6.07
C GLN A 33 9.83 -0.64 5.55
N CYS A 34 10.80 -0.83 4.65
CA CYS A 34 11.20 -2.17 4.21
C CYS A 34 11.71 -3.02 5.38
N ARG A 35 12.55 -2.44 6.24
CA ARG A 35 13.06 -3.13 7.44
C ARG A 35 11.93 -3.59 8.37
N GLU A 36 10.97 -2.70 8.65
CA GLU A 36 9.84 -2.99 9.54
C GLU A 36 8.92 -4.07 8.97
N ARG A 37 8.65 -4.02 7.67
CA ARG A 37 7.87 -5.06 6.96
C ARG A 37 8.53 -6.42 7.06
N PHE A 38 9.82 -6.48 6.72
CA PHE A 38 10.58 -7.71 6.80
C PHE A 38 10.61 -8.26 8.23
N SER A 39 10.79 -7.39 9.23
CA SER A 39 10.84 -7.80 10.63
C SER A 39 9.50 -8.35 11.13
N SER A 40 8.39 -7.86 10.56
CA SER A 40 7.03 -8.27 10.96
C SER A 40 6.64 -9.63 10.38
N SER A 41 6.97 -9.88 9.10
CA SER A 41 6.56 -11.10 8.39
C SER A 41 7.66 -11.57 7.41
N PRO A 42 8.82 -12.02 7.91
CA PRO A 42 10.00 -12.30 7.08
C PRO A 42 9.77 -13.41 6.05
N GLY A 43 8.91 -14.38 6.35
CA GLY A 43 8.58 -15.51 5.48
C GLY A 43 7.79 -15.13 4.22
N LEU A 44 7.27 -13.90 4.13
CA LEU A 44 6.71 -13.32 2.90
C LEU A 44 7.77 -12.92 1.88
N TYR A 45 8.99 -12.63 2.36
CA TYR A 45 10.08 -12.07 1.56
C TYR A 45 11.23 -13.05 1.35
N VAL A 46 11.51 -13.92 2.34
CA VAL A 46 12.60 -14.89 2.28
C VAL A 46 12.22 -16.24 2.89
N ARG A 47 12.61 -17.33 2.22
CA ARG A 47 12.40 -18.71 2.69
C ARG A 47 13.65 -19.56 2.39
N ARG A 48 13.87 -20.62 3.19
CA ARG A 48 15.07 -21.48 3.08
C ARG A 48 15.00 -22.51 1.96
N ARG A 49 13.83 -23.10 1.73
CA ARG A 49 13.65 -24.28 0.84
C ARG A 49 12.81 -24.00 -0.41
N ARG A 50 12.11 -22.87 -0.45
CA ARG A 50 11.22 -22.46 -1.53
C ARG A 50 11.33 -20.95 -1.73
N LEU A 51 10.77 -20.44 -2.82
CA LEU A 51 10.62 -19.01 -3.03
C LEU A 51 9.49 -18.48 -2.12
N ALA A 52 9.75 -17.36 -1.46
CA ALA A 52 8.75 -16.64 -0.70
C ALA A 52 7.68 -16.04 -1.63
N PRO A 53 6.47 -15.75 -1.15
CA PRO A 53 5.41 -15.18 -1.97
C PRO A 53 5.84 -13.94 -2.78
N LYS A 54 6.61 -13.01 -2.19
CA LYS A 54 7.09 -11.85 -2.95
C LYS A 54 8.14 -12.22 -4.01
N GLN A 55 8.94 -13.25 -3.78
CA GLN A 55 9.98 -13.70 -4.72
C GLN A 55 9.40 -14.39 -5.98
N ILE A 56 8.18 -14.91 -5.92
CA ILE A 56 7.46 -15.45 -7.10
C ILE A 56 6.62 -14.38 -7.82
N GLY A 57 6.66 -13.13 -7.36
CA GLY A 57 5.88 -12.03 -7.94
C GLY A 57 4.40 -12.07 -7.58
N MET A 58 4.03 -12.63 -6.42
CA MET A 58 2.66 -12.56 -5.93
C MET A 58 2.29 -11.12 -5.59
N GLU A 59 1.06 -10.74 -5.93
CA GLU A 59 0.42 -9.49 -5.52
C GLU A 59 -0.90 -9.82 -4.80
N VAL A 60 -1.18 -9.13 -3.70
CA VAL A 60 -2.44 -9.28 -2.96
C VAL A 60 -3.16 -7.94 -2.98
N ILE A 61 -4.01 -7.75 -3.97
CA ILE A 61 -4.61 -6.44 -4.23
C ILE A 61 -5.86 -6.27 -3.38
N LYS A 62 -5.86 -5.20 -2.59
CA LYS A 62 -6.99 -4.72 -1.80
C LYS A 62 -7.52 -3.43 -2.40
N HIS A 63 -8.83 -3.24 -2.32
CA HIS A 63 -9.50 -2.00 -2.68
C HIS A 63 -10.23 -1.46 -1.46
N ARG A 64 -10.08 -0.17 -1.18
CA ARG A 64 -10.69 0.47 0.00
C ARG A 64 -11.23 1.84 -0.34
N ARG A 65 -12.40 2.12 0.22
CA ARG A 65 -12.99 3.45 0.28
C ARG A 65 -12.83 3.98 1.69
N ILE A 66 -12.16 5.13 1.82
CA ILE A 66 -11.96 5.82 3.09
C ILE A 66 -12.78 7.10 3.06
N VAL A 67 -13.81 7.15 3.90
CA VAL A 67 -14.63 8.34 4.10
C VAL A 67 -13.87 9.32 4.99
N LEU A 68 -13.80 10.56 4.56
CA LEU A 68 -13.09 11.63 5.26
C LEU A 68 -14.01 12.32 6.27
N ASP A 69 -13.44 12.78 7.36
CA ASP A 69 -14.15 13.57 8.38
C ASP A 69 -14.48 14.97 7.84
N VAL A 70 -13.50 15.57 7.17
CA VAL A 70 -13.63 16.85 6.47
C VAL A 70 -13.39 16.63 4.98
N PRO A 71 -14.30 17.08 4.09
CA PRO A 71 -14.11 16.93 2.66
C PRO A 71 -12.91 17.74 2.17
N LEU A 72 -12.15 17.17 1.24
CA LEU A 72 -11.02 17.85 0.61
C LEU A 72 -11.49 18.69 -0.57
N THR A 73 -10.79 19.78 -0.82
CA THR A 73 -10.77 20.45 -2.13
C THR A 73 -10.05 19.59 -3.16
N HIS A 74 -10.26 19.89 -4.45
CA HIS A 74 -9.52 19.21 -5.51
C HIS A 74 -8.00 19.37 -5.39
N ALA A 75 -7.52 20.58 -5.02
CA ALA A 75 -6.10 20.82 -4.85
C ALA A 75 -5.48 19.98 -3.72
N GLU A 76 -6.16 19.90 -2.56
CA GLU A 76 -5.72 19.03 -1.45
C GLU A 76 -5.73 17.56 -1.85
N PHE A 77 -6.74 17.13 -2.62
CA PHE A 77 -6.81 15.76 -3.11
C PHE A 77 -5.66 15.44 -4.09
N VAL A 78 -5.29 16.35 -4.99
CA VAL A 78 -4.15 16.15 -5.90
C VAL A 78 -2.84 15.96 -5.13
N GLU A 79 -2.61 16.76 -4.08
CA GLU A 79 -1.44 16.63 -3.20
C GLU A 79 -1.47 15.31 -2.42
N LEU A 80 -2.63 14.96 -1.86
CA LEU A 80 -2.86 13.69 -1.17
C LEU A 80 -2.59 12.49 -2.08
N LYS A 81 -3.16 12.50 -3.29
CA LYS A 81 -3.01 11.47 -4.32
C LYS A 81 -1.54 11.28 -4.68
N ARG A 82 -0.79 12.37 -4.91
CA ARG A 82 0.65 12.31 -5.16
C ARG A 82 1.41 11.69 -3.99
N ALA A 83 1.09 12.10 -2.77
CA ALA A 83 1.76 11.59 -1.57
C ALA A 83 1.44 10.12 -1.29
N LEU A 84 0.20 9.67 -1.52
CA LEU A 84 -0.20 8.26 -1.39
C LEU A 84 0.42 7.38 -2.49
N LEU A 85 0.40 7.83 -3.75
CA LEU A 85 1.03 7.09 -4.86
C LEU A 85 2.56 6.99 -4.73
N SER A 86 3.20 7.85 -3.92
CA SER A 86 4.61 7.71 -3.57
C SER A 86 4.89 6.62 -2.52
N MET A 87 3.86 6.10 -1.85
CA MET A 87 4.03 4.97 -0.94
C MET A 87 4.26 3.68 -1.74
N MET A 88 5.18 2.85 -1.26
CA MET A 88 5.41 1.53 -1.84
C MET A 88 4.11 0.70 -1.75
N GLY A 89 3.68 0.12 -2.87
CA GLY A 89 2.53 -0.78 -2.94
C GLY A 89 1.16 -0.12 -3.13
N VAL A 90 1.06 1.21 -3.08
CA VAL A 90 -0.18 1.91 -3.48
C VAL A 90 -0.19 2.02 -5.01
N MET A 91 -1.21 1.45 -5.64
CA MET A 91 -1.28 1.34 -7.10
C MET A 91 -2.14 2.43 -7.73
N GLU A 92 -3.28 2.73 -7.10
CA GLU A 92 -4.26 3.66 -7.65
C GLU A 92 -4.91 4.42 -6.51
N VAL A 93 -5.21 5.70 -6.75
CA VAL A 93 -5.96 6.56 -5.84
C VAL A 93 -6.90 7.41 -6.69
N TRP A 94 -8.20 7.36 -6.41
CA TRP A 94 -9.20 8.14 -7.12
C TRP A 94 -10.32 8.61 -6.19
N SER A 95 -11.18 9.47 -6.71
CA SER A 95 -12.43 9.83 -6.07
C SER A 95 -13.57 9.75 -7.09
N ASP A 96 -14.79 9.52 -6.63
CA ASP A 96 -15.98 9.46 -7.51
C ASP A 96 -16.20 10.74 -8.33
N LYS A 97 -15.57 11.85 -7.92
CA LYS A 97 -15.72 13.17 -8.56
C LYS A 97 -14.64 13.47 -9.61
N GLU A 98 -13.69 12.57 -9.86
CA GLU A 98 -12.70 12.71 -10.96
C GLU A 98 -13.20 12.16 -12.31
N THR A 99 -14.29 11.38 -12.37
CA THR A 99 -14.65 10.59 -13.56
C THR A 99 -15.44 11.31 -14.65
N SER A 100 -15.68 12.61 -14.51
CA SER A 100 -16.39 13.42 -15.50
C SER A 100 -15.49 14.55 -15.98
N ASP A 101 -14.55 14.27 -16.91
CA ASP A 101 -13.94 15.27 -17.81
C ASP A 101 -12.95 14.60 -18.80
N VAL A 102 -13.46 13.80 -19.74
CA VAL A 102 -12.73 13.55 -21.00
C VAL A 102 -13.62 13.99 -22.16
N GLY A 103 -13.67 15.31 -22.37
CA GLY A 103 -14.34 15.95 -23.50
C GLY A 103 -13.78 17.35 -23.70
N GLY A 104 -13.06 17.57 -24.80
CA GLY A 104 -12.27 18.78 -25.01
C GLY A 104 -13.09 20.07 -25.16
N GLY A 105 -12.62 21.11 -24.48
CA GLY A 105 -12.68 22.50 -24.95
C GLY A 105 -13.70 23.42 -24.27
N MET A 106 -13.42 23.90 -23.05
CA MET A 106 -13.66 25.30 -22.61
C MET A 106 -13.00 25.58 -21.23
N GLN A 107 -11.69 25.81 -21.21
CA GLN A 107 -10.81 25.63 -20.05
C GLN A 107 -11.00 26.55 -18.82
N THR A 108 -11.76 27.65 -18.90
CA THR A 108 -11.82 28.61 -17.78
C THR A 108 -12.91 28.28 -16.75
N LEU A 109 -14.08 27.78 -17.17
CA LEU A 109 -15.18 27.45 -16.25
C LEU A 109 -14.95 26.12 -15.51
N GLU A 110 -14.34 25.15 -16.19
CA GLU A 110 -13.98 23.83 -15.62
C GLU A 110 -12.93 23.96 -14.50
N TYR A 111 -11.92 24.83 -14.68
CA TYR A 111 -10.89 25.07 -13.67
C TYR A 111 -11.48 25.66 -12.37
N HIS A 112 -12.43 26.60 -12.49
CA HIS A 112 -13.15 27.13 -11.34
C HIS A 112 -14.08 26.09 -10.71
N ALA A 113 -14.79 25.29 -11.51
CA ALA A 113 -15.66 24.21 -11.01
C ALA A 113 -14.87 23.15 -10.23
N GLN A 114 -13.70 22.74 -10.73
CA GLN A 114 -12.80 21.78 -10.06
C GLN A 114 -12.30 22.32 -8.71
N THR A 115 -12.05 23.62 -8.58
CA THR A 115 -11.62 24.24 -7.31
C THR A 115 -12.68 24.13 -6.20
N PHE A 116 -13.97 24.09 -6.55
CA PHE A 116 -15.07 23.95 -5.58
C PHE A 116 -15.51 22.51 -5.32
N THR A 117 -14.91 21.53 -6.00
CA THR A 117 -15.25 20.11 -5.82
C THR A 117 -14.90 19.66 -4.40
N ARG A 118 -15.92 19.22 -3.65
CA ARG A 118 -15.78 18.61 -2.33
C ARG A 118 -15.62 17.11 -2.46
N ILE A 119 -14.52 16.56 -2.01
CA ILE A 119 -14.21 15.13 -2.06
C ILE A 119 -14.39 14.55 -0.66
N ASP A 120 -15.47 13.81 -0.46
CA ASP A 120 -15.86 13.26 0.84
C ASP A 120 -15.23 11.88 1.13
N ALA A 121 -14.69 11.22 0.11
CA ALA A 121 -14.07 9.92 0.23
C ALA A 121 -12.96 9.74 -0.82
N VAL A 122 -11.99 8.90 -0.46
CA VAL A 122 -10.88 8.49 -1.32
C VAL A 122 -10.94 6.98 -1.51
N GLU A 123 -10.81 6.54 -2.75
CA GLU A 123 -10.70 5.12 -3.10
C GLU A 123 -9.26 4.77 -3.46
N ILE A 124 -8.78 3.63 -2.96
CA ILE A 124 -7.37 3.24 -3.02
C ILE A 124 -7.25 1.75 -3.36
N SER A 125 -6.44 1.43 -4.35
CA SER A 125 -5.96 0.07 -4.65
C SER A 125 -4.54 -0.10 -4.13
N TYR A 126 -4.23 -1.20 -3.43
CA TYR A 126 -2.88 -1.45 -2.92
C TYR A 126 -2.52 -2.94 -2.82
N ASP A 127 -1.23 -3.25 -2.98
CA ASP A 127 -0.63 -4.57 -2.73
C ASP A 127 -0.37 -4.74 -1.23
N LEU A 128 -1.08 -5.66 -0.56
CA LEU A 128 -0.97 -5.92 0.87
C LEU A 128 0.45 -6.36 1.29
N LEU A 129 1.21 -6.94 0.37
CA LEU A 129 2.62 -7.30 0.62
C LEU A 129 3.54 -6.07 0.70
N GLN A 130 3.06 -4.88 0.31
CA GLN A 130 3.82 -3.63 0.20
C GLN A 130 3.19 -2.39 0.86
N ALA A 131 1.86 -2.34 1.02
CA ALA A 131 1.13 -1.35 1.84
C ALA A 131 0.09 -2.05 2.74
N THR A 132 -0.39 -1.40 3.80
CA THR A 132 -1.52 -1.87 4.64
C THR A 132 -2.50 -0.72 4.83
N ALA A 133 -3.76 -1.01 5.14
CA ALA A 133 -4.75 0.01 5.47
C ALA A 133 -4.25 0.91 6.61
N ALA A 134 -3.65 0.33 7.65
CA ALA A 134 -3.13 1.08 8.79
C ALA A 134 -2.02 2.08 8.40
N GLN A 135 -1.14 1.71 7.46
CA GLN A 135 -0.09 2.60 6.96
C GLN A 135 -0.67 3.71 6.08
N ILE A 136 -1.65 3.38 5.24
CA ILE A 136 -2.35 4.34 4.40
C ILE A 136 -3.09 5.35 5.26
N GLU A 137 -3.83 4.90 6.28
CA GLU A 137 -4.52 5.77 7.24
C GLU A 137 -3.56 6.68 8.00
N ARG A 138 -2.41 6.17 8.44
CA ARG A 138 -1.38 7.01 9.07
C ARG A 138 -0.90 8.09 8.11
N ARG A 139 -0.66 7.75 6.84
CA ARG A 139 -0.24 8.73 5.83
C ARG A 139 -1.32 9.77 5.55
N LEU A 140 -2.58 9.38 5.51
CA LEU A 140 -3.72 10.29 5.41
C LEU A 140 -3.72 11.30 6.57
N VAL A 141 -3.54 10.81 7.80
CA VAL A 141 -3.46 11.66 9.00
C VAL A 141 -2.27 12.61 8.97
N ASP A 142 -1.08 12.15 8.54
CA ASP A 142 0.11 12.99 8.38
C ASP A 142 -0.10 14.15 7.39
N LEU A 143 -1.03 13.97 6.45
CA LEU A 143 -1.41 14.96 5.43
C LEU A 143 -2.68 15.73 5.80
N ASN A 144 -3.14 15.61 7.05
CA ASN A 144 -4.34 16.26 7.58
C ASN A 144 -5.65 15.85 6.87
N ALA A 145 -5.65 14.74 6.13
CA ALA A 145 -6.83 14.13 5.51
C ALA A 145 -7.43 13.08 6.47
N LEU A 146 -8.10 13.55 7.52
CA LEU A 146 -8.54 12.69 8.62
C LEU A 146 -9.63 11.71 8.17
N PRO A 147 -9.45 10.39 8.35
CA PRO A 147 -10.53 9.43 8.22
C PRO A 147 -11.64 9.74 9.22
N ARG A 148 -12.90 9.54 8.83
CA ARG A 148 -14.05 9.66 9.71
C ARG A 148 -13.84 8.79 10.96
N ASN A 149 -14.07 9.36 12.14
CA ASN A 149 -13.60 8.82 13.41
C ASN A 149 -14.72 8.46 14.41
N GLY A 150 -15.96 8.28 13.93
CA GLY A 150 -17.05 7.74 14.74
C GLY A 150 -16.76 6.32 15.25
N TRP A 151 -17.49 5.89 16.28
CA TRP A 151 -17.24 4.61 16.94
C TRP A 151 -17.41 3.40 16.00
N GLY A 152 -18.42 3.43 15.12
CA GLY A 152 -18.65 2.39 14.12
C GLY A 152 -17.51 2.33 13.09
N GLU A 153 -17.04 3.49 12.65
CA GLU A 153 -15.93 3.62 11.71
C GLU A 153 -14.62 3.16 12.32
N LYS A 154 -14.36 3.46 13.60
CA LYS A 154 -13.19 2.94 14.31
C LYS A 154 -13.21 1.41 14.38
N LEU A 155 -14.34 0.81 14.77
CA LEU A 155 -14.47 -0.65 14.82
C LEU A 155 -14.27 -1.30 13.45
N GLN A 156 -14.84 -0.70 12.40
CA GLN A 156 -14.64 -1.17 11.03
C GLN A 156 -13.15 -1.15 10.63
N ARG A 157 -12.43 -0.07 10.95
CA ARG A 157 -10.99 0.03 10.68
C ARG A 157 -10.17 -0.98 11.47
N ASP A 158 -10.45 -1.13 12.76
CA ASP A 158 -9.78 -2.13 13.61
C ASP A 158 -10.01 -3.56 13.06
N PHE A 159 -11.22 -3.86 12.58
CA PHE A 159 -11.53 -5.14 11.93
C PHE A 159 -10.77 -5.32 10.60
N ILE A 160 -10.68 -4.28 9.76
CA ILE A 160 -9.89 -4.31 8.52
C ILE A 160 -8.41 -4.58 8.83
N HIS A 161 -7.83 -3.87 9.80
CA HIS A 161 -6.45 -4.07 10.23
C HIS A 161 -6.19 -5.47 10.77
N TYR A 162 -7.16 -6.04 11.48
CA TYR A 162 -7.09 -7.42 11.95
C TYR A 162 -7.10 -8.41 10.78
N MET A 163 -8.06 -8.29 9.86
CA MET A 163 -8.19 -9.16 8.69
C MET A 163 -6.94 -9.14 7.81
N GLU A 164 -6.38 -7.96 7.55
CA GLU A 164 -5.13 -7.82 6.78
C GLU A 164 -3.95 -8.56 7.43
N ARG A 165 -3.84 -8.50 8.75
CA ARG A 165 -2.81 -9.25 9.48
C ARG A 165 -3.03 -10.76 9.35
N CYS A 166 -4.26 -11.23 9.51
CA CYS A 166 -4.58 -12.64 9.29
C CYS A 166 -4.24 -13.10 7.87
N GLU A 167 -4.58 -12.31 6.85
CA GLU A 167 -4.22 -12.62 5.46
C GLU A 167 -2.70 -12.72 5.27
N LEU A 168 -1.92 -11.82 5.88
CA LEU A 168 -0.46 -11.87 5.83
C LEU A 168 0.12 -13.09 6.55
N ASP A 169 -0.39 -13.41 7.74
CA ASP A 169 0.03 -14.58 8.53
C ASP A 169 -0.26 -15.89 7.78
N ASP A 170 -1.45 -15.97 7.18
CA ASP A 170 -1.85 -17.10 6.34
C ASP A 170 -0.90 -17.26 5.14
N LEU A 171 -0.61 -16.18 4.43
CA LEU A 171 0.34 -16.18 3.30
C LEU A 171 1.75 -16.57 3.71
N GLU A 172 2.18 -16.20 4.92
CA GLU A 172 3.46 -16.61 5.47
C GLU A 172 3.48 -18.11 5.81
N ALA A 173 2.36 -18.68 6.25
CA ALA A 173 2.21 -20.10 6.54
C ALA A 173 1.98 -20.96 5.29
N TYR A 174 1.38 -20.42 4.23
CA TYR A 174 1.03 -21.19 3.03
C TYR A 174 2.25 -21.72 2.28
N ASP A 175 2.18 -22.98 1.85
CA ASP A 175 3.18 -23.58 0.98
C ASP A 175 3.06 -23.00 -0.44
N THR A 176 4.10 -22.26 -0.86
CA THR A 176 4.19 -21.68 -2.20
C THR A 176 4.68 -22.76 -3.17
N ASP A 177 3.83 -23.72 -3.49
CA ASP A 177 4.18 -24.77 -4.46
C ASP A 177 4.23 -24.19 -5.89
N PRO A 178 5.40 -24.14 -6.56
CA PRO A 178 5.56 -23.42 -7.83
C PRO A 178 4.77 -24.02 -9.00
N VAL A 179 4.32 -25.28 -8.88
CA VAL A 179 3.60 -26.00 -9.95
C VAL A 179 2.18 -25.46 -10.15
N ARG A 180 1.60 -24.80 -9.14
CA ARG A 180 0.21 -24.34 -9.19
C ARG A 180 0.07 -22.90 -9.68
N TRP A 181 1.11 -22.06 -9.49
CA TRP A 181 1.04 -20.61 -9.72
C TRP A 181 2.02 -20.17 -10.80
N GLY A 182 1.51 -19.70 -11.94
CA GLY A 182 2.31 -19.08 -13.00
C GLY A 182 2.99 -17.80 -12.51
N ARG A 183 4.09 -17.39 -13.18
CA ARG A 183 4.74 -16.10 -12.90
C ARG A 183 3.74 -14.96 -13.13
N GLY A 184 3.50 -14.14 -12.11
CA GLY A 184 2.58 -13.00 -12.17
C GLY A 184 1.15 -13.27 -11.67
N THR A 185 1.00 -13.97 -10.54
CA THR A 185 -0.32 -14.24 -9.95
C THR A 185 -0.79 -13.06 -9.09
N ARG A 186 -1.85 -12.40 -9.54
CA ARG A 186 -2.58 -11.38 -8.79
C ARG A 186 -3.73 -12.06 -8.05
N ARG A 187 -3.74 -11.99 -6.71
CA ARG A 187 -4.92 -12.35 -5.90
C ARG A 187 -5.70 -11.06 -5.65
N VAL A 188 -6.87 -10.95 -6.28
CA VAL A 188 -7.84 -9.92 -5.91
C VAL A 188 -8.61 -10.47 -4.72
N ALA A 189 -8.40 -9.89 -3.54
CA ALA A 189 -9.14 -10.26 -2.34
C ALA A 189 -10.22 -9.22 -2.09
N SER A 190 -11.47 -9.67 -1.92
CA SER A 190 -12.64 -8.84 -1.59
C SER A 190 -12.47 -8.05 -0.29
#